data_AF-A0A7W4PMF7-F1
#
_entry.id   AF-A0A7W4PMF7-F1
#
_cell.length_a   1.000
_cell.length_b   1.000
_cell.length_c   1.000
_cell.angle_alpha   90.00
_cell.angle_beta   90.00
_cell.angle_gamma   90.00
#
_symmetry.space_group_name_H-M   'P 1'
#
loop_
_entity.id
_entity.type
_entity.pdbx_description
1 polymer ?
#
loop_
_entity_poly.entity_id
_entity_poly.type
_entity_poly.pdbx_seq_one_letter_code
_entity_poly.pdbx_strand_id
1 'polypeptide(L)' 'MTTHHEPSAASLAHRLKEVERDLARAEKDNPEHVHALTEEKKKLEGQLAQR' A
#
# COMPACT_ATOMS: atom_id res chain seq x y z
N MET A 1 -6.85 -17.56 20.58
CA MET A 1 -7.33 -16.17 20.46
C MET A 1 -6.66 -15.58 19.24
N THR A 2 -7.37 -15.51 18.12
CA THR A 2 -6.85 -14.87 16.90
C THR A 2 -7.00 -13.38 17.08
N THR A 3 -5.94 -12.73 17.55
CA THR A 3 -5.82 -11.26 17.50
C THR A 3 -5.87 -10.85 16.03
N HIS A 4 -7.06 -10.51 15.55
CA HIS A 4 -7.24 -9.75 14.32
C HIS A 4 -6.67 -8.36 14.64
N HIS A 5 -5.35 -8.23 14.55
CA HIS A 5 -4.66 -6.97 14.75
C HIS A 5 -5.05 -6.11 13.56
N GLU A 6 -6.07 -5.27 13.74
CA GLU A 6 -6.34 -4.18 12.82
C GLU A 6 -5.00 -3.53 12.49
N PRO A 7 -4.59 -3.47 11.20
CA PRO A 7 -3.25 -3.03 10.85
C PRO A 7 -3.02 -1.66 11.47
N SER A 8 -2.13 -1.58 12.48
CA SER A 8 -1.80 -0.32 13.16
C SER A 8 -1.30 0.70 12.14
N ALA A 9 -1.43 2.00 12.41
CA ALA A 9 -0.97 3.05 11.50
C ALA A 9 0.49 2.83 11.04
N ALA A 10 1.36 2.33 11.92
CA ALA A 10 2.72 1.91 11.59
C ALA A 10 2.80 0.80 10.51
N SER A 11 1.93 -0.20 10.59
CA SER A 11 1.88 -1.28 9.59
C SER A 11 1.30 -0.81 8.26
N LEU A 12 0.31 0.10 8.26
CA LEU A 12 -0.21 0.72 7.04
C LEU A 12 0.85 1.60 6.37
N ALA A 13 1.60 2.38 7.15
CA ALA A 13 2.71 3.19 6.64
C ALA A 13 3.86 2.33 6.09
N HIS A 14 4.15 1.18 6.72
CA HIS A 14 5.12 0.23 6.19
C HIS A 14 4.66 -0.33 4.85
N ARG A 15 3.39 -0.79 4.78
CA ARG A 15 2.79 -1.33 3.55
C ARG A 15 2.78 -0.30 2.43
N LEU A 16 2.47 0.95 2.74
CA LEU A 16 2.49 2.06 1.78
C LEU A 16 3.88 2.23 1.16
N LYS A 17 4.94 2.21 1.97
CA LYS A 17 6.32 2.28 1.47
C LYS A 17 6.70 1.11 0.56
N GLU A 18 6.18 -0.08 0.85
CA GLU A 18 6.41 -1.24 -0.02
C GLU A 18 5.70 -1.09 -1.36
N VAL A 19 4.43 -0.67 -1.33
CA VAL A 19 3.65 -0.41 -2.54
C VAL A 19 4.28 0.71 -3.38
N GLU A 20 4.79 1.78 -2.77
CA GLU A 20 5.50 2.86 -3.50
C GLU A 20 6.78 2.35 -4.18
N ARG A 21 7.53 1.48 -3.51
CA ARG A 21 8.75 0.89 -4.06
C ARG A 21 8.43 -0.08 -5.20
N ASP A 22 7.37 -0.86 -5.06
CA ASP A 22 6.89 -1.78 -6.10
C ASP A 22 6.28 -1.01 -7.27
N LEU A 23 5.61 0.13 -7.02
CA LEU A 23 5.09 1.03 -8.04
C LEU A 23 6.23 1.58 -8.90
N ALA A 24 7.28 2.10 -8.27
CA ALA A 24 8.45 2.62 -8.99
C ALA A 24 9.15 1.55 -9.83
N ARG A 25 9.12 0.28 -9.39
CA ARG A 25 9.63 -0.85 -10.17
C ARG A 25 8.66 -1.22 -11.31
N ALA A 26 7.36 -1.24 -11.05
CA ALA A 26 6.33 -1.55 -12.05
C ALA A 26 6.28 -0.48 -13.15
N GLU A 27 6.49 0.80 -12.83
CA GLU A 27 6.57 1.88 -13.82
C GLU A 27 7.68 1.66 -14.85
N LYS A 28 8.73 0.93 -14.47
CA LYS A 28 9.87 0.64 -15.34
C LYS A 28 9.77 -0.71 -16.06
N ASP A 29 9.29 -1.74 -15.38
CA ASP A 29 9.35 -3.13 -15.87
C ASP A 29 7.97 -3.73 -16.19
N ASN A 30 6.88 -3.27 -15.55
CA ASN A 30 5.54 -3.87 -15.66
C ASN A 30 4.43 -2.80 -15.55
N PRO A 31 4.16 -2.04 -16.64
CA PRO A 31 3.18 -0.96 -16.64
C PRO A 31 1.75 -1.44 -16.30
N GLU A 32 1.42 -2.70 -16.55
CA GLU A 32 0.13 -3.30 -16.21
C GLU A 32 -0.13 -3.35 -14.70
N HIS A 33 0.93 -3.51 -13.90
CA HIS A 33 0.84 -3.52 -12.43
C HIS A 33 0.82 -2.12 -11.82
N VAL A 34 1.22 -1.10 -12.55
CA VAL A 34 1.24 0.30 -12.06
C VAL A 34 -0.15 0.75 -11.64
N HIS A 35 -1.17 0.43 -12.44
CA HIS A 35 -2.55 0.83 -12.12
C HIS A 35 -3.04 0.16 -10.84
N ALA A 36 -2.81 -1.15 -10.68
CA ALA A 36 -3.19 -1.90 -9.49
C ALA A 36 -2.46 -1.37 -8.23
N LEU A 37 -1.15 -1.11 -8.33
CA LEU A 37 -0.35 -0.58 -7.22
C LEU A 37 -0.74 0.86 -6.86
N THR A 38 -1.13 1.68 -7.85
CA THR A 38 -1.62 3.04 -7.61
C THR A 38 -2.95 3.05 -6.86
N GLU A 39 -3.88 2.18 -7.25
CA GLU A 39 -5.16 1.99 -6.55
C GLU A 39 -4.93 1.49 -5.11
N GLU A 40 -4.03 0.53 -4.92
CA GLU A 40 -3.67 0.03 -3.60
C GLU A 40 -3.03 1.12 -2.72
N LYS A 41 -2.12 1.93 -3.29
CA LYS A 41 -1.52 3.09 -2.63
C LYS A 41 -2.59 4.06 -2.12
N LYS A 42 -3.50 4.50 -3.01
CA LYS A 42 -4.60 5.41 -2.65
C LYS A 42 -5.48 4.84 -1.53
N LYS A 43 -5.78 3.54 -1.58
CA LYS A 43 -6.56 2.87 -0.55
C LYS A 43 -5.84 2.85 0.79
N LEU A 44 -4.52 2.62 0.81
CA LEU A 44 -3.70 2.65 2.02
C LEU A 44 -3.59 4.07 2.59
N GLU A 45 -3.39 5.08 1.74
CA GLU A 45 -3.37 6.50 2.13
C GLU A 45 -4.72 6.93 2.71
N GLY A 46 -5.84 6.53 2.09
CA GLY A 46 -7.18 6.81 2.61
C GLY A 46 -7.48 6.10 3.94
N GLN A 47 -6.91 4.93 4.19
CA GLN A 47 -7.01 4.24 5.49
C GLN A 47 -6.14 4.90 6.56
N LEU A 48 -4.98 5.44 6.18
CA LEU A 48 -4.12 6.22 7.08
C LEU A 48 -4.74 7.57 7.43
N ALA A 49 -5.37 8.25 6.47
CA ALA A 49 -5.99 9.56 6.68
C ALA A 49 -7.30 9.49 7.48
N GLN A 50 -7.96 8.32 7.50
CA GLN A 50 -9.18 8.09 8.30
C GLN A 50 -8.90 7.61 9.73
N ARG A 51 -7.62 7.54 10.13
CA ARG A 51 -7.20 7.27 11.50
C ARG A 51 -6.73 8.53 12.20
#